data_AF-A0A955WAS5-F1
#
_entry.id   AF-A0A955WAS5-F1
#
_cell.length_a   1.000
_cell.length_b   1.000
_cell.length_c   1.000
_cell.angle_alpha   90.00
_cell.angle_beta   90.00
_cell.angle_gamma   90.00
#
_symmetry.space_group_name_H-M   'P 1'
#
loop_
_entity.id
_entity.type
_entity.pdbx_description
1 polymer ?
#
loop_
_entity_poly.entity_id
_entity_poly.type
_entity_poly.pdbx_seq_one_letter_code
_entity_poly.pdbx_strand_id
1 'polypeptide(L)' 'VGGIKEKVLAAHRAGIKRVILPERNAADLEEVPEEIRETLEFIPVSTVDEVLANALENTDNLKLKLGDQKTPGAGVQAQA' A
#
# COMPACT_ATOMS: atom_id res chain seq x y z
N VAL A 1 1.97 -5.43 -13.13
CA VAL A 1 2.62 -6.71 -12.78
C VAL A 1 1.58 -7.81 -12.99
N GLY A 2 1.95 -9.02 -13.39
CA GLY A 2 1.00 -10.13 -13.53
C GLY A 2 0.88 -10.97 -12.26
N GLY A 3 -0.22 -11.71 -12.14
CA GLY A 3 -0.46 -12.66 -11.04
C GLY A 3 -0.65 -11.99 -9.68
N ILE A 4 -1.48 -10.95 -9.61
CA ILE A 4 -1.76 -10.23 -8.35
C ILE A 4 -2.44 -11.18 -7.35
N LYS A 5 -3.42 -11.96 -7.80
CA LYS A 5 -4.14 -12.94 -6.98
C LYS A 5 -3.20 -13.92 -6.27
N GLU A 6 -2.25 -14.51 -6.99
CA GLU A 6 -1.30 -15.48 -6.45
C GLU A 6 -0.34 -14.81 -5.45
N LYS A 7 0.09 -13.58 -5.73
CA LYS A 7 0.96 -12.81 -4.83
C LYS A 7 0.27 -12.44 -3.53
N VAL A 8 -0.99 -12.02 -3.60
CA VAL A 8 -1.80 -11.66 -2.44
C VAL A 8 -2.10 -12.91 -1.59
N LEU A 9 -2.44 -14.03 -2.22
CA LEU A 9 -2.65 -15.30 -1.51
C LEU A 9 -1.36 -15.79 -0.83
N ALA A 10 -0.21 -15.64 -1.50
CA ALA A 10 1.09 -15.95 -0.90
C ALA A 10 1.41 -15.04 0.29
N ALA A 11 1.10 -13.73 0.18
CA ALA A 11 1.28 -12.77 1.26
C ALA A 11 0.43 -13.14 2.49
N HIS A 12 -0.85 -13.46 2.28
CA HIS A 12 -1.74 -13.94 3.34
C HIS A 12 -1.20 -15.20 4.02
N ARG A 13 -0.77 -16.20 3.23
CA ARG A 13 -0.17 -17.45 3.76
C ARG A 13 1.12 -17.21 4.54
N ALA A 14 1.89 -16.20 4.17
CA ALA A 14 3.10 -15.80 4.87
C ALA A 14 2.83 -14.94 6.12
N GLY A 15 1.56 -14.62 6.42
CA GLY A 15 1.19 -13.73 7.53
C GLY A 15 1.59 -12.27 7.31
N ILE A 16 1.87 -11.89 6.07
CA ILE A 16 2.10 -10.48 5.69
C ILE A 16 0.75 -9.76 5.79
N LYS A 17 0.74 -8.57 6.39
CA LYS A 17 -0.49 -7.79 6.61
C LYS A 17 -0.69 -6.64 5.65
N ARG A 18 0.37 -6.19 4.97
CA ARG A 18 0.37 -4.99 4.12
C ARG A 18 0.93 -5.32 2.74
N VAL A 19 0.23 -4.90 1.69
CA VAL A 19 0.60 -5.13 0.29
C VAL A 19 0.59 -3.79 -0.43
N ILE A 20 1.76 -3.33 -0.87
CA ILE A 20 1.90 -2.15 -1.73
C ILE A 20 1.86 -2.61 -3.19
N LEU A 21 1.02 -1.99 -4.02
CA LEU A 21 0.87 -2.33 -5.43
C LEU A 21 0.61 -1.10 -6.31
N PRO A 22 0.89 -1.17 -7.63
CA PRO A 22 0.55 -0.08 -8.53
C PRO A 22 -0.97 0.16 -8.61
N GLU A 23 -1.41 1.41 -8.71
CA GLU A 23 -2.83 1.77 -8.87
C GLU A 23 -3.51 1.05 -10.03
N ARG A 24 -2.83 0.92 -11.17
CA ARG A 24 -3.34 0.18 -12.34
C ARG A 24 -3.66 -1.29 -12.07
N ASN A 25 -3.09 -1.87 -11.00
CA ASN A 25 -3.28 -3.25 -10.59
C ASN A 25 -4.32 -3.37 -9.47
N ALA A 26 -4.92 -2.27 -9.00
CA ALA A 26 -5.96 -2.29 -7.98
C ALA A 26 -7.24 -3.00 -8.47
N ALA A 27 -7.57 -2.90 -9.76
CA ALA A 27 -8.70 -3.62 -10.35
C ALA A 27 -8.55 -5.15 -10.25
N ASP A 28 -7.32 -5.66 -10.28
CA ASP A 28 -7.06 -7.11 -10.16
C ASP A 28 -7.37 -7.64 -8.75
N LEU A 29 -7.53 -6.76 -7.75
CA LEU A 29 -7.93 -7.15 -6.40
C LEU A 29 -9.37 -7.69 -6.35
N GLU A 30 -10.22 -7.36 -7.33
CA GLU A 30 -11.58 -7.90 -7.41
C GLU A 30 -11.59 -9.44 -7.56
N GLU A 31 -10.53 -10.02 -8.11
CA GLU A 31 -10.37 -11.48 -8.24
C GLU A 31 -9.95 -12.17 -6.94
N VAL A 32 -9.58 -11.40 -5.91
CA VAL A 32 -9.17 -11.88 -4.59
C VAL A 32 -10.42 -12.08 -3.72
N PRO A 33 -10.56 -13.24 -3.05
CA PRO A 33 -11.65 -13.47 -2.09
C PRO A 33 -11.77 -12.36 -1.04
N GLU A 34 -12.99 -12.00 -0.70
CA GLU A 34 -13.30 -10.92 0.27
C GLU A 34 -12.63 -11.15 1.63
N GLU A 35 -12.64 -12.38 2.14
CA GLU A 35 -11.98 -12.76 3.40
C GLU A 35 -10.47 -12.41 3.42
N ILE A 36 -9.79 -12.54 2.28
CA ILE A 36 -8.37 -12.17 2.14
C ILE A 36 -8.23 -10.66 1.99
N ARG A 37 -9.19 -10.02 1.32
CA ARG A 37 -9.19 -8.56 1.15
C ARG A 37 -9.40 -7.82 2.47
N GLU A 38 -10.20 -8.37 3.37
CA GLU A 38 -10.48 -7.80 4.69
C GLU A 38 -9.34 -8.01 5.69
N THR A 39 -8.52 -9.05 5.49
CA THR A 39 -7.39 -9.37 6.39
C THR A 39 -6.09 -8.67 6.01
N LEU A 40 -6.00 -8.11 4.79
CA LEU A 40 -4.83 -7.45 4.25
C LEU A 40 -5.09 -5.96 3.98
N GLU A 41 -4.13 -5.12 4.32
CA GLU A 41 -4.11 -3.71 3.92
C GLU A 41 -3.49 -3.59 2.52
N PHE A 42 -4.26 -3.07 1.57
CA PHE A 42 -3.78 -2.78 0.22
C PHE A 42 -3.48 -1.30 0.07
N ILE A 43 -2.28 -0.98 -0.39
CA ILE A 43 -1.80 0.39 -0.57
C ILE A 43 -1.51 0.58 -2.06
N PRO A 44 -2.49 1.05 -2.84
CA PRO A 44 -2.27 1.39 -4.23
C PRO A 44 -1.41 2.66 -4.31
N VAL A 45 -0.39 2.63 -5.17
CA VAL A 45 0.55 3.75 -5.37
C VAL A 45 0.80 4.02 -6.84
N SER A 46 1.12 5.27 -7.15
CA SER A 46 1.46 5.73 -8.52
C SER A 46 2.94 6.02 -8.69
N THR A 47 3.64 6.38 -7.61
CA THR A 47 5.02 6.83 -7.65
C THR A 47 5.93 5.99 -6.74
N VAL A 48 7.24 6.03 -7.02
CA VAL A 48 8.24 5.34 -6.18
C VAL A 48 8.35 6.01 -4.81
N ASP A 49 8.16 7.33 -4.73
CA ASP A 49 8.22 8.08 -3.47
C ASP A 49 7.13 7.61 -2.49
N GLU A 50 5.93 7.32 -2.98
CA GLU A 50 4.85 6.73 -2.18
C GLU A 50 5.20 5.33 -1.67
N VAL A 51 5.89 4.50 -2.47
CA VAL A 51 6.38 3.19 -2.02
C VAL A 51 7.33 3.36 -0.83
N LEU A 52 8.31 4.27 -0.98
CA LEU A 52 9.33 4.51 0.04
C LEU A 52 8.71 5.06 1.33
N ALA A 53 7.74 5.96 1.22
CA ALA A 53 7.03 6.52 2.36
C ALA A 53 6.21 5.47 3.13
N ASN A 54 5.65 4.47 2.43
CA ASN A 54 4.84 3.41 3.05
C ASN A 54 5.66 2.22 3.56
N ALA A 55 6.85 1.98 3.00
CA ALA A 55 7.67 0.82 3.32
C ALA A 55 8.70 1.05 4.44
N LEU A 56 9.07 2.30 4.74
CA LEU A 56 10.15 2.63 5.68
C LEU A 56 9.60 3.27 6.97
N GLU A 57 9.99 2.74 8.13
CA GLU A 57 9.52 3.21 9.45
C GLU A 57 10.08 4.57 9.87
N ASN A 58 11.13 5.09 9.21
CA ASN A 58 11.78 6.34 9.57
C ASN A 58 11.94 7.26 8.35
N THR A 59 10.86 7.94 7.99
CA THR A 59 10.86 9.00 6.97
C THR A 59 11.44 10.33 7.49
N ASP A 60 11.61 10.51 8.80
CA ASP A 60 12.18 11.72 9.38
C ASP A 60 13.66 11.92 8.98
N ASN A 61 14.39 10.83 8.76
CA ASN A 61 15.75 10.87 8.22
C ASN A 61 15.80 11.19 6.71
N LEU A 62 14.69 11.05 5.97
CA LEU A 62 14.60 11.37 4.53
C LEU A 62 14.22 12.85 4.30
N LYS A 63 13.49 13.47 5.24
CA LYS A 63 13.13 14.91 5.22
C LYS A 63 14.34 15.84 5.17
N LEU A 64 15.52 15.36 5.57
CA LEU A 64 16.77 16.13 5.52
C LEU A 64 17.39 16.20 4.12
N LYS A 65 16.92 15.40 3.13
CA LYS A 65 17.52 15.35 1.79
C LYS A 65 16.54 15.50 0.62
N LEU A 66 15.24 15.35 0.84
CA LEU A 66 14.24 15.63 -0.18
C LEU A 66 13.43 16.84 0.29
N GLY A 67 13.69 17.99 -0.36
CA GLY A 67 12.98 19.24 -0.07
C GLY A 67 11.47 19.07 -0.14
N ASP A 68 10.78 19.83 0.71
CA ASP A 68 9.33 19.90 0.87
C ASP A 68 8.53 19.55 -0.39
N GLN A 69 7.93 18.36 -0.43
CA GLN A 69 6.81 18.06 -1.32
C GLN A 69 5.73 17.30 -0.54
N LYS A 70 4.80 18.11 -0.02
CA LYS A 70 3.39 17.82 0.29
C LYS A 70 2.95 16.34 0.21
N THR A 71 2.79 15.70 1.36
CA THR A 71 2.03 14.45 1.51
C THR A 71 0.52 14.74 1.37
N PRO A 72 -0.20 14.18 0.37
CA PRO A 72 -1.66 14.26 0.34
C PRO A 72 -2.26 13.11 1.18
N GLY A 73 -2.98 13.49 2.24
CA GLY A 73 -4.21 12.83 2.68
C GLY A 73 -4.13 11.38 3.18
N ALA A 74 -3.70 11.18 4.43
CA ALA A 74 -4.29 10.12 5.25
C ALA A 74 -5.71 10.56 5.63
N GLY A 75 -6.68 9.67 5.41
CA GLY A 75 -8.11 9.94 5.41
C GLY A 75 -8.64 10.75 6.60
N VAL A 76 -9.64 11.57 6.26
CA VAL A 76 -10.60 12.18 7.19
C VAL A 76 -11.19 11.09 8.08
N GLN A 77 -10.71 10.98 9.32
CA GLN A 77 -11.54 10.49 10.41
C GLN A 77 -12.32 11.69 10.93
N ALA A 78 -13.55 11.85 10.42
CA ALA A 78 -14.54 12.70 11.03
C ALA A 78 -15.16 11.93 12.22
N GLN A 79 -14.83 12.36 13.44
CA GLN A 79 -15.60 12.04 14.65
C GLN A 79 -15.85 13.35 15.40
N ALA A 80 -17.13 13.73 15.49
CA ALA A 80 -17.81 14.37 16.62
C ALA A 80 -19.26 14.69 16.20
#